data_AF-A0A2T6LPW7-F1
#
_entry.id   AF-A0A2T6LPW7-F1
#
_cell.length_a   1.000
_cell.length_b   1.000
_cell.length_c   1.000
_cell.angle_alpha   90.00
_cell.angle_beta   90.00
_cell.angle_gamma   90.00
#
_symmetry.space_group_name_H-M   'P 1'
#
loop_
_entity.id
_entity.type
_entity.pdbx_description
1 polymer ?
#
loop_
_entity_poly.entity_id
_entity_poly.type
_entity_poly.pdbx_seq_one_letter_code
_entity_poly.pdbx_strand_id
1 'polypeptide(L)'
;MIAIKAWAAIRQRPGASIAILALFACATALGWLLIDRANLRADLVTARAELAKVKDAQPAARSAQVAANHQPAAVSAAIAEISDAQASAYYERGRAAGAAYAAAHRVPASCPADQPRHADLPGTDRPAPLDDRSGDAAGMVALPRADYDSLTGTALRLAQVYQDAQALIAAGAAVAMPDAATP
;
A
#
# COMPACT_ATOMS: atom_id res chain seq x y z
N MET A 1 49.51 28.75 -39.14
CA MET A 1 50.89 29.28 -39.27
C MET A 1 51.69 29.37 -37.95
N ILE A 2 51.11 29.02 -36.79
CA ILE A 2 51.78 29.07 -35.48
C ILE A 2 52.53 27.74 -35.17
N ALA A 3 51.95 26.60 -35.58
CA ALA A 3 52.57 25.28 -35.38
C ALA A 3 53.90 25.08 -36.12
N ILE A 4 54.09 25.72 -37.28
CA ILE A 4 55.30 25.59 -38.10
C ILE A 4 56.48 26.38 -37.48
N LYS A 5 56.22 27.53 -36.85
CA LYS A 5 57.26 28.32 -36.16
C LYS A 5 57.74 27.67 -34.86
N ALA A 6 56.83 27.01 -34.14
CA ALA A 6 57.19 26.24 -32.94
C ALA A 6 58.13 25.06 -33.29
N TRP A 7 57.90 24.38 -34.41
CA TRP A 7 58.75 23.28 -34.87
C TRP A 7 60.17 23.71 -35.29
N ALA A 8 60.31 24.91 -35.87
CA ALA A 8 61.63 25.45 -36.26
C ALA A 8 62.49 25.86 -35.05
N ALA A 9 61.88 26.39 -33.99
CA ALA A 9 62.58 26.78 -32.76
C ALA A 9 63.11 25.58 -31.96
N ILE A 10 62.38 24.45 -32.01
CA ILE A 10 62.77 23.19 -31.35
C ILE A 10 64.00 22.57 -32.03
N ARG A 11 64.20 22.77 -33.34
CA ARG A 11 65.33 22.23 -34.11
C ARG A 11 66.68 22.89 -33.84
N GLN A 12 66.68 24.14 -33.32
CA GLN A 12 67.92 24.91 -33.09
C GLN A 12 68.55 24.69 -31.71
N ARG A 13 67.87 24.00 -30.78
CA ARG A 13 68.36 23.75 -29.42
C ARG A 13 68.13 22.28 -29.05
N PRO A 14 68.97 21.34 -29.52
CA PRO A 14 68.80 19.91 -29.22
C PRO A 14 68.74 19.62 -27.70
N GLY A 15 69.40 20.44 -26.88
CA GLY A 15 69.31 20.35 -25.42
C GLY A 15 67.93 20.66 -24.83
N ALA A 16 67.12 21.52 -25.45
CA ALA A 16 65.79 21.87 -24.95
C ALA A 16 64.75 20.77 -25.22
N SER A 17 64.85 20.08 -26.35
CA SER A 17 63.98 18.92 -26.66
C SER A 17 64.26 17.75 -25.73
N ILE A 18 65.53 17.50 -25.43
CA ILE A 18 65.95 16.44 -24.50
C ILE A 18 65.47 16.77 -23.08
N ALA A 19 65.57 18.03 -22.65
CA ALA A 19 65.09 18.46 -21.33
C ALA A 19 63.57 18.29 -21.16
N ILE A 20 62.78 18.63 -22.19
CA ILE A 20 61.32 18.44 -22.16
C ILE A 20 60.96 16.95 -22.11
N LEU A 21 61.62 16.11 -22.92
CA LEU A 21 61.41 14.66 -22.87
C LEU A 21 61.81 14.07 -21.52
N ALA A 22 62.92 14.52 -20.94
CA ALA A 22 63.36 14.08 -19.62
C ALA A 22 62.38 14.49 -18.52
N LEU A 23 61.84 15.72 -18.57
CA LEU A 23 60.80 16.16 -17.62
C LEU A 23 59.52 15.37 -17.78
N PHE A 24 59.10 15.06 -19.01
CA PHE A 24 57.91 14.26 -19.26
C PHE A 24 58.08 12.82 -18.76
N ALA A 25 59.25 12.21 -19.01
CA ALA A 25 59.59 10.88 -18.49
C ALA A 25 59.69 10.87 -16.96
N CYS A 26 60.21 11.94 -16.35
CA CYS A 26 60.29 12.07 -14.90
C CYS A 26 58.90 12.25 -14.27
N ALA A 27 58.02 13.04 -14.90
CA ALA A 27 56.65 13.23 -14.45
C ALA A 27 55.80 11.95 -14.57
N THR A 28 55.97 11.16 -15.64
CA THR A 28 55.27 9.88 -15.78
C THR A 28 55.81 8.82 -14.82
N ALA A 29 57.12 8.80 -14.58
CA ALA A 29 57.74 7.93 -13.58
C ALA A 29 57.29 8.29 -12.15
N LEU A 30 57.26 9.59 -11.81
CA LEU A 30 56.73 10.10 -10.54
C LEU A 30 55.24 9.78 -10.40
N GLY A 31 54.43 9.96 -11.45
CA GLY A 31 53.03 9.55 -11.45
C GLY A 31 52.85 8.05 -11.20
N TRP A 32 53.70 7.20 -11.79
CA TRP A 32 53.70 5.75 -11.54
C TRP A 32 54.15 5.36 -10.13
N LEU A 33 55.08 6.12 -9.54
CA LEU A 33 55.55 5.95 -8.16
C LEU A 33 54.56 6.47 -7.11
N LEU A 34 53.83 7.55 -7.43
CA LEU A 34 52.81 8.16 -6.56
C LEU A 34 51.47 7.42 -6.62
N ILE A 35 51.22 6.62 -7.67
CA ILE A 35 50.15 5.63 -7.65
C ILE A 35 50.55 4.58 -6.61
N ASP A 36 49.95 4.67 -5.43
CA ASP A 36 50.14 3.71 -4.35
C ASP A 36 49.53 2.37 -4.73
N ARG A 37 50.29 1.61 -5.53
CA ARG A 37 49.91 0.30 -6.05
C ARG A 37 49.69 -0.71 -4.94
N ALA A 38 50.32 -0.52 -3.79
CA ALA A 38 50.10 -1.38 -2.64
C ALA A 38 48.71 -1.13 -2.07
N ASN A 39 48.32 0.14 -1.87
CA ASN A 39 46.98 0.48 -1.40
C ASN A 39 45.90 0.05 -2.41
N LEU A 40 46.09 0.30 -3.71
CA LEU A 40 45.11 -0.14 -4.72
C LEU A 40 44.92 -1.67 -4.75
N ARG A 41 45.99 -2.44 -4.54
CA ARG A 41 45.89 -3.91 -4.47
C ARG A 41 45.21 -4.36 -3.18
N ALA A 42 45.52 -3.73 -2.06
CA ALA A 42 44.85 -4.00 -0.78
C ALA A 42 43.35 -3.66 -0.85
N ASP A 43 42.99 -2.52 -1.43
CA ASP A 43 41.61 -2.09 -1.64
C ASP A 43 40.86 -3.06 -2.54
N LEU A 44 41.49 -3.56 -3.60
CA LEU A 44 40.90 -4.54 -4.51
C LEU A 44 40.64 -5.88 -3.80
N VAL A 45 41.59 -6.35 -2.98
CA VAL A 45 41.41 -7.57 -2.17
C VAL A 45 40.26 -7.38 -1.18
N THR A 46 40.22 -6.25 -0.48
CA THR A 46 39.14 -5.92 0.45
C THR A 46 37.79 -5.84 -0.27
N ALA A 47 37.70 -5.14 -1.40
CA ALA A 47 36.47 -5.02 -2.18
C ALA A 47 35.98 -6.38 -2.70
N ARG A 48 36.88 -7.27 -3.11
CA ARG A 48 36.52 -8.65 -3.49
C ARG A 48 35.99 -9.46 -2.31
N ALA A 49 36.60 -9.32 -1.13
CA ALA A 49 36.13 -9.99 0.08
C ALA A 49 34.74 -9.48 0.49
N GLU A 50 34.49 -8.17 0.46
CA GLU A 50 33.18 -7.59 0.74
C GLU A 50 32.13 -8.00 -0.31
N LEU A 51 32.49 -8.02 -1.59
CA LEU A 51 31.59 -8.51 -2.64
C LEU A 51 31.23 -9.99 -2.43
N ALA A 52 32.17 -10.81 -1.99
CA ALA A 52 31.89 -12.21 -1.64
C ALA A 52 30.90 -12.30 -0.48
N LYS A 53 31.11 -11.55 0.62
CA LYS A 53 30.17 -11.49 1.76
C LYS A 53 28.76 -11.07 1.32
N VAL A 54 28.65 -10.05 0.48
CA VAL A 54 27.35 -9.59 -0.04
C VAL A 54 26.69 -10.68 -0.88
N LYS A 55 27.43 -11.35 -1.77
CA LYS A 55 26.90 -12.45 -2.58
C LYS A 55 26.44 -13.63 -1.73
N ASP A 56 27.16 -13.95 -0.67
CA ASP A 56 26.82 -15.03 0.26
C ASP A 56 25.56 -14.68 1.09
N ALA A 57 25.39 -13.41 1.47
CA ALA A 57 24.23 -12.93 2.22
C ALA A 57 22.98 -12.71 1.35
N GLN A 58 23.13 -12.50 0.04
CA GLN A 58 22.05 -12.12 -0.86
C GLN A 58 20.90 -13.14 -0.94
N PRO A 59 21.13 -14.47 -1.00
CA PRO A 59 20.06 -15.45 -0.99
C PRO A 59 19.22 -15.42 0.29
N ALA A 60 19.87 -15.29 1.45
CA ALA A 60 19.19 -15.20 2.74
C ALA A 60 18.34 -13.93 2.81
N ALA A 61 18.88 -12.78 2.42
CA ALA A 61 18.14 -11.52 2.36
C ALA A 61 16.95 -11.60 1.39
N ARG A 62 17.12 -12.20 0.20
CA ARG A 62 16.02 -12.41 -0.75
C ARG A 62 14.94 -13.32 -0.16
N SER A 63 15.32 -14.42 0.50
CA SER A 63 14.36 -15.33 1.13
C SER A 63 13.57 -14.64 2.26
N ALA A 64 14.25 -13.84 3.08
CA ALA A 64 13.63 -13.06 4.14
C ALA A 64 12.67 -12.02 3.58
N GLN A 65 13.05 -11.33 2.50
CA GLN A 65 12.18 -10.37 1.83
C GLN A 65 10.93 -11.04 1.23
N VAL A 66 11.11 -12.20 0.58
CA VAL A 66 10.00 -12.99 0.03
C VAL A 66 9.06 -13.41 1.17
N ALA A 67 9.57 -13.95 2.27
CA ALA A 67 8.77 -14.32 3.44
C ALA A 67 8.04 -13.12 4.04
N ALA A 68 8.72 -11.99 4.23
CA ALA A 68 8.14 -10.77 4.75
C ALA A 68 7.02 -10.22 3.83
N ASN A 69 7.17 -10.35 2.51
CA ASN A 69 6.15 -9.93 1.55
C ASN A 69 4.95 -10.89 1.49
N HIS A 70 5.14 -12.18 1.74
CA HIS A 70 4.06 -13.17 1.70
C HIS A 70 3.25 -13.24 3.00
N GLN A 71 3.86 -12.93 4.14
CA GLN A 71 3.21 -13.06 5.45
C GLN A 71 1.90 -12.25 5.57
N PRO A 72 1.83 -10.96 5.17
CA PRO A 72 0.59 -10.21 5.23
C PRO A 72 -0.51 -10.78 4.34
N ALA A 73 -0.15 -11.27 3.14
CA ALA A 73 -1.12 -11.87 2.23
C ALA A 73 -1.71 -13.17 2.80
N ALA A 74 -0.88 -14.01 3.41
CA ALA A 74 -1.33 -15.25 4.06
C ALA A 74 -2.25 -14.97 5.26
N VAL A 75 -1.90 -13.98 6.09
CA VAL A 75 -2.73 -13.56 7.23
C VAL A 75 -4.08 -13.01 6.75
N SER A 76 -4.08 -12.14 5.74
CA SER A 76 -5.32 -11.61 5.15
C SER A 76 -6.22 -12.70 4.57
N ALA A 77 -5.64 -13.68 3.88
CA ALA A 77 -6.39 -14.82 3.35
C ALA A 77 -7.06 -15.64 4.46
N ALA A 78 -6.32 -15.95 5.54
CA ALA A 78 -6.88 -16.70 6.67
C ALA A 78 -8.02 -15.95 7.37
N ILE A 79 -7.90 -14.63 7.56
CA ILE A 79 -8.97 -13.81 8.14
C ILE A 79 -10.20 -13.81 7.23
N ALA A 80 -10.00 -13.67 5.91
CA ALA A 80 -11.10 -13.70 4.94
C ALA A 80 -11.83 -15.06 4.95
N GLU A 81 -11.10 -16.17 5.01
CA GLU A 81 -11.68 -17.52 5.11
C GLU A 81 -12.52 -17.69 6.39
N ILE A 82 -12.04 -17.20 7.52
CA ILE A 82 -12.79 -17.24 8.79
C ILE A 82 -14.05 -16.37 8.71
N SER A 83 -13.92 -15.16 8.17
CA SER A 83 -15.03 -14.21 8.00
C SER A 83 -16.12 -14.80 7.10
N ASP A 84 -15.74 -15.38 5.96
CA ASP A 84 -16.68 -16.02 5.02
C ASP A 84 -17.39 -17.23 5.66
N ALA A 85 -16.64 -18.10 6.35
CA ALA A 85 -17.19 -19.26 7.05
C ALA A 85 -18.22 -18.88 8.14
N GLN A 86 -18.06 -17.69 8.76
CA GLN A 86 -18.95 -17.22 9.83
C GLN A 86 -20.05 -16.26 9.34
N ALA A 87 -19.97 -15.78 8.10
CA ALA A 87 -20.81 -14.71 7.57
C ALA A 87 -22.31 -15.01 7.68
N SER A 88 -22.75 -16.19 7.25
CA SER A 88 -24.17 -16.57 7.27
C SER A 88 -24.76 -16.51 8.68
N ALA A 89 -24.10 -17.16 9.65
CA ALA A 89 -24.55 -17.16 11.05
C ALA A 89 -24.48 -15.77 11.69
N TYR A 90 -23.47 -14.95 11.32
CA TYR A 90 -23.37 -13.56 11.75
C TYR A 90 -24.57 -12.72 11.27
N TYR A 91 -24.86 -12.74 9.97
CA TYR A 91 -25.97 -11.96 9.40
C TYR A 91 -27.33 -12.42 9.90
N GLU A 92 -27.54 -13.73 10.13
CA GLU A 92 -28.77 -14.25 10.73
C GLU A 92 -29.00 -13.72 12.14
N ARG A 93 -27.98 -13.75 13.00
CA ARG A 93 -28.05 -13.18 14.35
C ARG A 93 -28.32 -11.68 14.30
N GLY A 94 -27.66 -10.96 13.40
CA GLY A 94 -27.87 -9.52 13.20
C GLY A 94 -29.30 -9.20 12.80
N ARG A 95 -29.87 -9.91 11.82
CA ARG A 95 -31.27 -9.75 11.42
C ARG A 95 -32.24 -10.06 12.55
N ALA A 96 -32.00 -11.13 13.31
CA ALA A 96 -32.83 -11.49 14.46
C ALA A 96 -32.81 -10.40 15.55
N ALA A 97 -31.62 -9.84 15.84
CA ALA A 97 -31.48 -8.75 16.80
C ALA A 97 -32.19 -7.47 16.33
N GLY A 98 -32.07 -7.12 15.04
CA GLY A 98 -32.79 -6.01 14.44
C GLY A 98 -34.30 -6.15 14.55
N ALA A 99 -34.83 -7.35 14.25
CA ALA A 99 -36.25 -7.66 14.39
C ALA A 99 -36.72 -7.57 15.85
N ALA A 100 -35.92 -8.06 16.81
CA ALA A 100 -36.22 -7.95 18.24
C ALA A 100 -36.26 -6.50 18.72
N TYR A 101 -35.31 -5.68 18.27
CA TYR A 101 -35.29 -4.24 18.56
C TYR A 101 -36.53 -3.54 17.99
N ALA A 102 -36.86 -3.79 16.72
CA ALA A 102 -38.03 -3.21 16.08
C ALA A 102 -39.33 -3.56 16.83
N ALA A 103 -39.47 -4.82 17.25
CA ALA A 103 -40.60 -5.28 18.06
C ALA A 103 -40.68 -4.58 19.43
N ALA A 104 -39.56 -4.42 20.13
CA ALA A 104 -39.50 -3.77 21.43
C ALA A 104 -39.84 -2.26 21.36
N HIS A 105 -39.44 -1.60 20.27
CA HIS A 105 -39.62 -0.16 20.08
C HIS A 105 -40.85 0.22 19.25
N ARG A 106 -41.73 -0.76 18.95
CA ARG A 106 -42.93 -0.59 18.11
C ARG A 106 -42.62 0.07 16.76
N VAL A 107 -41.41 -0.18 16.24
CA VAL A 107 -41.05 0.24 14.89
C VAL A 107 -41.69 -0.79 13.96
N PRO A 108 -42.69 -0.42 13.16
CA PRO A 108 -43.27 -1.35 12.21
C PRO A 108 -42.19 -1.81 11.24
N ALA A 109 -41.91 -3.12 11.21
CA ALA A 109 -40.93 -3.72 10.30
C ALA A 109 -41.35 -3.65 8.82
N SER A 110 -42.57 -3.16 8.56
CA SER A 110 -43.14 -2.89 7.24
C SER A 110 -44.31 -1.92 7.39
N CYS A 111 -44.47 -1.01 6.44
CA CYS A 111 -45.74 -0.30 6.27
C CYS A 111 -46.90 -1.30 6.10
N PRO A 112 -48.12 -0.99 6.57
CA PRO A 112 -49.31 -1.74 6.20
C PRO A 112 -49.41 -1.82 4.67
N ALA A 113 -49.61 -3.02 4.14
CA ALA A 113 -49.70 -3.23 2.70
C ALA A 113 -51.03 -2.66 2.18
N ASP A 114 -51.05 -1.40 1.75
CA ASP A 114 -52.12 -0.89 0.90
C ASP A 114 -51.93 -1.44 -0.53
N GLN A 115 -52.60 -2.56 -0.78
CA GLN A 115 -52.71 -3.29 -2.05
C GLN A 115 -51.43 -4.00 -2.56
N PRO A 116 -51.58 -5.18 -3.22
CA PRO A 116 -50.48 -5.89 -3.84
C PRO A 116 -50.05 -5.15 -5.12
N ARG A 117 -49.25 -4.10 -4.99
CA ARG A 117 -48.48 -3.58 -6.12
C ARG A 117 -47.21 -4.42 -6.23
N HIS A 118 -46.88 -4.80 -7.47
CA HIS A 118 -45.75 -5.66 -7.79
C HIS A 118 -44.48 -5.21 -7.08
N ALA A 119 -43.65 -6.16 -6.65
CA ALA A 119 -42.34 -5.87 -6.11
C ALA A 119 -41.52 -5.17 -7.19
N ASP A 120 -41.48 -3.84 -7.12
CA ASP A 120 -40.65 -3.01 -7.97
C ASP A 120 -39.18 -3.28 -7.60
N LEU A 121 -38.31 -3.19 -8.60
CA LEU A 121 -36.87 -3.41 -8.44
C LEU A 121 -36.29 -2.49 -7.36
N PRO A 122 -35.19 -2.87 -6.67
CA PRO A 122 -34.55 -2.01 -5.67
C PRO A 122 -34.28 -0.61 -6.25
N GLY A 123 -34.83 0.43 -5.63
CA GLY A 123 -34.69 1.83 -6.09
C GLY A 123 -35.66 2.28 -7.17
N THR A 124 -36.67 1.48 -7.52
CA THR A 124 -37.74 1.87 -8.46
C THR A 124 -39.09 2.10 -7.80
N ASP A 125 -39.13 2.09 -6.47
CA ASP A 125 -40.33 2.46 -5.72
C ASP A 125 -40.78 3.86 -6.17
N ARG A 126 -41.99 3.93 -6.74
CA ARG A 126 -42.65 5.23 -6.89
C ARG A 126 -42.70 5.85 -5.50
N PRO A 127 -42.34 7.14 -5.35
CA PRO A 127 -42.48 7.80 -4.06
C PRO A 127 -43.89 7.51 -3.54
N ALA A 128 -43.97 6.97 -2.33
CA ALA A 128 -45.26 6.71 -1.69
C ALA A 128 -46.10 7.99 -1.81
N PRO A 129 -47.40 7.89 -2.13
CA PRO A 129 -48.27 9.06 -2.11
C PRO A 129 -48.03 9.82 -0.82
N LEU A 130 -47.62 11.08 -0.95
CA LEU A 130 -47.38 11.96 0.18
C LEU A 130 -48.75 12.13 0.87
N ASP A 131 -48.92 11.43 2.01
CA ASP A 131 -50.08 11.58 2.87
C ASP A 131 -49.77 12.70 3.87
N ASP A 132 -49.90 13.93 3.40
CA ASP A 132 -49.62 15.18 4.14
C ASP A 132 -50.67 15.43 5.23
N ARG A 133 -51.60 14.50 5.44
CA ARG A 133 -52.64 14.62 6.45
C ARG A 133 -51.98 14.56 7.81
N SER A 134 -52.27 15.57 8.63
CA SER A 134 -51.92 15.59 10.05
C SER A 134 -52.69 14.50 10.79
N GLY A 135 -52.27 13.24 10.68
CA GLY A 135 -52.60 12.21 11.66
C GLY A 135 -51.83 12.49 12.94
N ASP A 136 -52.39 12.14 14.09
CA ASP A 136 -51.80 12.31 15.44
C ASP A 136 -50.42 11.62 15.67
N ALA A 137 -49.79 11.12 14.61
CA ALA A 137 -48.57 10.34 14.61
C ALA A 137 -47.40 11.10 13.95
N ALA A 138 -47.10 12.32 14.39
CA ALA A 138 -45.95 13.12 13.95
C ALA A 138 -44.56 12.47 14.24
N GLY A 139 -44.52 11.22 14.73
CA GLY A 139 -43.30 10.46 15.02
C GLY A 139 -43.21 9.08 14.35
N MET A 140 -44.15 8.72 13.47
CA MET A 140 -44.16 7.39 12.83
C MET A 140 -43.61 7.47 11.40
N VAL A 141 -42.29 7.62 11.27
CA VAL A 141 -41.62 7.36 9.98
C VAL A 141 -41.64 5.84 9.77
N ALA A 142 -42.56 5.36 8.94
CA ALA A 142 -42.59 3.97 8.53
C ALA A 142 -41.66 3.81 7.31
N LEU A 143 -40.61 3.00 7.47
CA LEU A 143 -39.73 2.64 6.35
C LEU A 143 -40.33 1.45 5.60
N PRO A 144 -40.27 1.42 4.25
CA PRO A 144 -40.52 0.20 3.49
C PRO A 144 -39.63 -0.94 3.98
N ARG A 145 -40.16 -2.17 3.99
CA ARG A 145 -39.42 -3.34 4.50
C ARG A 145 -38.15 -3.61 3.70
N ALA A 146 -38.19 -3.38 2.38
CA ALA A 146 -37.03 -3.50 1.51
C ALA A 146 -35.91 -2.53 1.91
N ASP A 147 -36.25 -1.29 2.23
CA ASP A 147 -35.29 -0.28 2.70
C ASP A 147 -34.72 -0.64 4.08
N TYR A 148 -35.57 -1.13 4.98
CA TYR A 148 -35.14 -1.59 6.30
C TYR A 148 -34.14 -2.75 6.20
N ASP A 149 -34.44 -3.75 5.36
CA ASP A 149 -33.55 -4.90 5.14
C ASP A 149 -32.23 -4.46 4.49
N SER A 150 -32.28 -3.51 3.55
CA SER A 150 -31.10 -2.94 2.89
C SER A 150 -30.21 -2.17 3.87
N LEU A 151 -30.79 -1.30 4.71
CA LEU A 151 -30.06 -0.55 5.74
C LEU A 151 -29.46 -1.48 6.78
N THR A 152 -30.24 -2.45 7.28
CA THR A 152 -29.78 -3.43 8.26
C THR A 152 -28.66 -4.30 7.69
N GLY A 153 -28.81 -4.78 6.46
CA GLY A 153 -27.78 -5.55 5.76
C GLY A 153 -26.49 -4.76 5.54
N THR A 154 -26.61 -3.49 5.15
CA THR A 154 -25.46 -2.59 4.94
C THR A 154 -24.75 -2.29 6.27
N ALA A 155 -25.50 -2.02 7.34
CA ALA A 155 -24.94 -1.78 8.67
C ALA A 155 -24.18 -3.01 9.20
N LEU A 156 -24.74 -4.21 9.02
CA LEU A 156 -24.06 -5.46 9.41
C LEU A 156 -22.79 -5.70 8.59
N ARG A 157 -22.80 -5.44 7.28
CA ARG A 157 -21.60 -5.52 6.43
C ARG A 157 -20.52 -4.54 6.89
N LEU A 158 -20.90 -3.30 7.20
CA LEU A 158 -19.96 -2.29 7.70
C LEU A 158 -19.34 -2.71 9.03
N ALA A 159 -20.14 -3.26 9.95
CA ALA A 159 -19.65 -3.78 11.23
C ALA A 159 -18.69 -4.96 11.04
N GLN A 160 -18.98 -5.89 10.13
CA GLN A 160 -18.09 -7.00 9.80
C GLN A 160 -16.77 -6.50 9.21
N VAL A 161 -16.82 -5.57 8.25
CA VAL A 161 -15.61 -4.96 7.64
C VAL A 161 -14.76 -4.26 8.71
N TYR A 162 -15.39 -3.58 9.66
CA TYR A 162 -14.67 -2.95 10.76
C TYR A 162 -13.98 -3.98 11.68
N GLN A 163 -14.64 -5.09 12.00
CA GLN A 163 -14.05 -6.18 12.79
C GLN A 163 -12.88 -6.84 12.04
N ASP A 164 -13.04 -7.11 10.75
CA ASP A 164 -11.98 -7.68 9.91
C ASP A 164 -10.78 -6.73 9.81
N ALA A 165 -11.03 -5.43 9.67
CA ALA A 165 -9.97 -4.42 9.66
C ALA A 165 -9.23 -4.36 11.01
N GLN A 166 -9.93 -4.44 12.14
CA GLN A 166 -9.30 -4.52 13.46
C GLN A 166 -8.46 -5.79 13.61
N ALA A 167 -8.94 -6.93 13.11
CA ALA A 167 -8.19 -8.19 13.14
C ALA A 167 -6.90 -8.09 12.31
N LEU A 168 -6.96 -7.46 11.13
CA LEU A 168 -5.78 -7.21 10.29
C LEU A 168 -4.76 -6.30 10.99
N ILE A 169 -5.21 -5.25 11.67
CA ILE A 169 -4.33 -4.36 12.45
C ILE A 169 -3.70 -5.11 13.62
N ALA A 170 -4.48 -5.86 14.38
CA ALA A 170 -4.00 -6.64 15.52
C ALA A 170 -2.98 -7.71 15.10
N ALA A 171 -3.14 -8.30 13.92
CA ALA A 171 -2.21 -9.26 13.35
C ALA A 171 -0.95 -8.61 12.71
N GLY A 172 -0.86 -7.27 12.72
CA GLY A 172 0.24 -6.52 12.09
C GLY A 172 0.23 -6.56 10.56
N ALA A 173 -0.86 -7.02 9.95
CA ALA A 173 -1.03 -7.07 8.49
C ALA A 173 -1.53 -5.74 7.91
N ALA A 174 -2.07 -4.86 8.74
CA ALA A 174 -2.49 -3.51 8.38
C ALA A 174 -2.08 -2.48 9.45
N VAL A 175 -2.08 -1.20 9.10
CA VAL A 175 -1.81 -0.08 10.01
C VAL A 175 -3.03 0.83 10.01
N ALA A 176 -3.44 1.28 11.20
CA ALA A 176 -4.49 2.29 11.32
C ALA A 176 -4.03 3.59 10.68
N MET A 177 -4.87 4.19 9.83
CA MET A 177 -4.59 5.56 9.40
C MET A 177 -4.71 6.49 10.61
N PRO A 178 -3.78 7.45 10.78
CA PRO A 178 -3.95 8.48 11.78
C PRO A 178 -5.22 9.27 11.48
N ASP A 179 -5.95 9.66 12.52
CA ASP A 179 -7.16 10.46 12.36
C ASP A 179 -6.83 11.73 11.55
N ALA A 180 -7.64 11.99 10.53
CA ALA A 180 -7.53 13.23 9.78
C ALA A 180 -7.70 14.38 10.76
N ALA A 181 -6.78 15.36 10.73
CA ALA A 181 -6.89 16.56 11.53
C ALA A 181 -8.29 17.16 11.31
N THR A 182 -9.08 17.23 12.38
CA THR A 182 -10.38 17.90 12.35
C THR A 182 -10.16 19.35 11.87
N PRO A 183 -10.91 19.83 10.87
CA PRO A 183 -10.79 21.19 10.36
C PRO A 183 -11.14 22.23 11.43
#